data_AF-A0A371YWP8-F1
#
_entry.id   AF-A0A371YWP8-F1
#
_cell.length_a   1.000
_cell.length_b   1.000
_cell.length_c   1.000
_cell.angle_alpha   90.00
_cell.angle_beta   90.00
_cell.angle_gamma   90.00
#
_symmetry.space_group_name_H-M   'P 1'
#
loop_
_entity.id
_entity.type
_entity.pdbx_description
1 polymer ?
#
loop_
_entity_poly.entity_id
_entity_poly.type
_entity_poly.pdbx_seq_one_letter_code
_entity_poly.pdbx_strand_id
1 'polypeptide(L)'
;MIKDPKVIEHLNTQLTNELTAINQYYLHARTLRHWGVTLLGKKEYEESIEEMRHADWLIERILYLGGLPNVQRYNQILVGENVEEILKCDLKLEEKAIGDLREGIAYCESVRDYVSRDLLLKILVNEEEHEDFLDRQFDLIKQIGIERYIKLNSAPAPDQE
;
A
#
# COMPACT_ATOMS: atom_id res chain seq x y z
N MET A 1 -22.17 -11.96 18.70
CA MET A 1 -21.18 -11.96 19.80
C MET A 1 -19.87 -11.47 19.21
N ILE A 2 -19.32 -10.38 19.74
CA ILE A 2 -18.03 -9.85 19.28
C ILE A 2 -16.95 -10.88 19.65
N LYS A 3 -16.07 -11.23 18.71
CA LYS A 3 -14.89 -12.07 18.99
C LYS A 3 -13.78 -11.23 19.64
N ASP A 4 -12.53 -11.68 19.61
CA ASP A 4 -11.43 -10.99 20.27
C ASP A 4 -11.33 -9.50 19.85
N PRO A 5 -11.53 -8.54 20.76
CA PRO A 5 -11.56 -7.11 20.42
C PRO A 5 -10.21 -6.58 19.93
N LYS A 6 -9.11 -7.19 20.36
CA LYS A 6 -7.77 -6.73 20.01
C LYS A 6 -7.36 -7.22 18.63
N VAL A 7 -7.82 -8.40 18.18
CA VAL A 7 -7.74 -8.80 16.77
C VAL A 7 -8.46 -7.78 15.88
N ILE A 8 -9.67 -7.37 16.27
CA ILE A 8 -10.44 -6.36 15.52
C ILE A 8 -9.71 -5.01 15.48
N GLU A 9 -9.00 -4.63 16.55
CA GLU A 9 -8.16 -3.43 16.57
C GLU A 9 -7.01 -3.53 15.56
N HIS A 10 -6.27 -4.64 15.54
CA HIS A 10 -5.19 -4.86 14.56
C HIS A 10 -5.71 -4.85 13.12
N LEU A 11 -6.85 -5.48 12.85
CA LEU A 11 -7.48 -5.45 11.52
C LEU A 11 -7.91 -4.03 11.11
N ASN A 12 -8.42 -3.22 12.05
CA ASN A 12 -8.75 -1.81 11.77
C ASN A 12 -7.51 -0.93 11.60
N THR A 13 -6.41 -1.24 12.29
CA THR A 13 -5.11 -0.60 12.06
C THR A 13 -4.64 -0.89 10.64
N GLN A 14 -4.69 -2.14 10.20
CA GLN A 14 -4.33 -2.46 8.82
C GLN A 14 -5.30 -1.83 7.81
N LEU A 15 -6.61 -1.84 8.08
CA LEU A 15 -7.59 -1.17 7.22
C LEU A 15 -7.29 0.34 7.09
N THR A 16 -6.81 0.97 8.15
CA THR A 16 -6.36 2.37 8.10
C THR A 16 -5.15 2.54 7.19
N ASN A 17 -4.21 1.58 7.20
CA ASN A 17 -3.06 1.57 6.29
C ASN A 17 -3.53 1.44 4.84
N GLU A 18 -4.38 0.45 4.51
CA GLU A 18 -4.89 0.25 3.14
C GLU A 18 -5.62 1.49 2.62
N LEU A 19 -6.52 2.07 3.43
CA LEU A 19 -7.26 3.27 3.03
C LEU A 19 -6.36 4.48 2.81
N THR A 20 -5.24 4.57 3.54
CA THR A 20 -4.21 5.59 3.29
C THR A 20 -3.48 5.29 1.98
N ALA A 21 -3.06 4.04 1.78
CA ALA A 21 -2.33 3.56 0.61
C ALA A 21 -3.11 3.79 -0.68
N ILE A 22 -4.38 3.38 -0.71
CA ILE A 22 -5.32 3.61 -1.83
C ILE A 22 -5.26 5.07 -2.28
N ASN A 23 -5.39 6.01 -1.34
CA ASN A 23 -5.47 7.43 -1.66
C ASN A 23 -4.11 8.03 -2.03
N GLN A 24 -3.02 7.58 -1.38
CA GLN A 24 -1.68 8.03 -1.70
C GLN A 24 -1.27 7.57 -3.10
N TYR A 25 -1.35 6.27 -3.39
CA TYR A 25 -1.08 5.70 -4.70
C TYR A 25 -1.97 6.31 -5.79
N TYR A 26 -3.27 6.51 -5.50
CA TYR A 26 -4.16 7.16 -6.47
C TYR A 26 -3.72 8.59 -6.80
N LEU A 27 -3.31 9.37 -5.80
CA LEU A 27 -2.84 10.74 -6.00
C LEU A 27 -1.50 10.77 -6.73
N HIS A 28 -0.55 9.90 -6.36
CA HIS A 28 0.74 9.76 -7.04
C HIS A 28 0.57 9.33 -8.50
N ALA A 29 -0.30 8.36 -8.79
CA ALA A 29 -0.65 7.96 -10.15
C ALA A 29 -1.14 9.14 -11.01
N ARG A 30 -2.05 9.97 -10.47
CA ARG A 30 -2.56 11.16 -11.18
C ARG A 30 -1.49 12.22 -11.37
N THR A 31 -0.66 12.43 -10.35
CA THR A 31 0.45 13.38 -10.38
C THR A 31 1.51 12.99 -11.41
N LEU A 32 1.95 11.73 -11.41
CA LEU A 32 2.91 11.20 -12.37
C LEU A 32 2.40 11.26 -13.81
N ARG A 33 1.12 10.91 -14.03
CA ARG A 33 0.48 11.07 -15.34
C ARG A 33 0.47 12.54 -15.77
N HIS A 34 0.15 13.47 -14.86
CA HIS A 34 0.19 14.91 -15.15
C HIS A 34 1.61 15.40 -15.49
N TRP A 35 2.65 14.86 -14.86
CA TRP A 35 4.05 15.14 -15.18
C TRP A 35 4.57 14.43 -16.45
N GLY A 36 3.76 13.60 -17.11
CA GLY A 36 4.15 12.84 -18.30
C GLY A 36 4.98 11.58 -18.03
N VAL A 37 5.04 11.12 -16.77
CA VAL A 37 5.70 9.86 -16.36
C VAL A 37 4.67 8.74 -16.34
N THR A 38 4.04 8.54 -17.50
CA THR A 38 2.77 7.80 -17.63
C THR A 38 2.88 6.30 -17.35
N LEU A 39 4.02 5.66 -17.60
CA LEU A 39 4.19 4.23 -17.35
C LEU A 39 4.28 3.93 -15.85
N LEU A 40 5.04 4.75 -15.10
CA LEU A 40 5.07 4.66 -13.64
C LEU A 40 3.71 5.03 -13.04
N GLY A 41 3.08 6.10 -13.55
CA GLY A 41 1.73 6.47 -13.11
C GLY A 41 0.68 5.38 -13.35
N LYS A 42 0.84 4.53 -14.36
CA LYS A 42 -0.01 3.35 -14.58
C LYS A 42 0.25 2.27 -13.53
N LYS A 43 1.51 1.97 -13.20
CA LYS A 43 1.86 1.01 -12.15
C LYS A 43 1.31 1.45 -10.80
N GLU A 44 1.48 2.71 -10.43
CA GLU A 44 0.91 3.31 -9.21
C GLU A 44 -0.62 3.21 -9.14
N TYR A 45 -1.29 3.37 -10.30
CA TYR A 45 -2.73 3.16 -10.35
C TYR A 45 -3.11 1.70 -10.13
N GLU A 46 -2.32 0.75 -10.63
CA GLU A 46 -2.52 -0.68 -10.38
C GLU A 46 -2.35 -1.01 -8.89
N GLU A 47 -1.33 -0.47 -8.20
CA GLU A 47 -1.15 -0.66 -6.75
C GLU A 47 -2.34 -0.10 -5.97
N SER A 48 -2.82 1.10 -6.30
CA SER A 48 -4.02 1.69 -5.68
C SER A 48 -5.25 0.76 -5.76
N ILE A 49 -5.41 0.02 -6.86
CA ILE A 49 -6.50 -0.95 -7.04
C ILE A 49 -6.22 -2.25 -6.27
N GLU A 50 -4.97 -2.67 -6.13
CA GLU A 50 -4.57 -3.79 -5.27
C GLU A 50 -4.96 -3.52 -3.81
N GLU A 51 -4.65 -2.34 -3.29
CA GLU A 51 -5.00 -1.96 -1.91
C GLU A 51 -6.51 -1.88 -1.66
N MET A 52 -7.30 -1.56 -2.69
CA MET A 52 -8.77 -1.63 -2.59
C MET A 52 -9.25 -3.07 -2.31
N ARG A 53 -8.54 -4.09 -2.80
CA ARG A 53 -8.86 -5.50 -2.54
C ARG A 53 -8.44 -5.91 -1.12
N HIS A 54 -7.31 -5.41 -0.64
CA HIS A 54 -6.87 -5.64 0.74
C HIS A 54 -7.88 -5.05 1.73
N ALA A 55 -8.30 -3.81 1.51
CA ALA A 55 -9.31 -3.14 2.31
C ALA A 55 -10.64 -3.93 2.34
N ASP A 56 -11.07 -4.46 1.19
CA ASP A 56 -12.27 -5.30 1.09
C ASP A 56 -12.17 -6.56 1.96
N TRP A 57 -11.05 -7.31 1.86
CA TRP A 57 -10.84 -8.50 2.69
C TRP A 57 -10.84 -8.20 4.19
N LEU A 58 -10.24 -7.07 4.60
CA LEU A 58 -10.21 -6.63 5.99
C LEU A 58 -11.61 -6.25 6.48
N ILE A 59 -12.38 -5.51 5.68
CA ILE A 59 -13.77 -5.14 6.00
C ILE A 59 -14.62 -6.39 6.21
N GLU A 60 -14.58 -7.35 5.28
CA GLU A 60 -15.29 -8.62 5.41
C GLU A 60 -14.89 -9.35 6.70
N ARG A 61 -13.60 -9.41 7.00
CA ARG A 61 -13.10 -10.09 8.20
C ARG A 61 -13.55 -9.41 9.49
N ILE A 62 -13.47 -8.07 9.55
CA ILE A 62 -13.90 -7.29 10.72
C ILE A 62 -15.39 -7.53 11.00
N LEU A 63 -16.23 -7.45 9.96
CA LEU A 63 -17.67 -7.69 10.08
C LEU A 63 -17.97 -9.12 10.53
N TYR A 64 -17.25 -10.12 10.00
CA TYR A 64 -17.38 -11.51 10.41
C TYR A 64 -17.06 -11.74 11.90
N LEU A 65 -16.08 -11.00 12.44
CA LEU A 65 -15.76 -11.04 13.88
C LEU A 65 -16.75 -10.26 14.76
N GLY A 66 -17.74 -9.61 14.14
CA GLY A 66 -18.74 -8.77 14.82
C GLY A 66 -18.21 -7.37 15.18
N GLY A 67 -17.08 -6.96 14.60
CA GLY A 67 -16.52 -5.63 14.75
C GLY A 67 -17.14 -4.63 13.77
N LEU A 68 -16.84 -3.35 13.98
CA LEU A 68 -17.21 -2.27 13.06
C LEU A 68 -15.96 -1.82 12.30
N PRO A 69 -15.89 -1.96 10.96
CA PRO A 69 -14.79 -1.45 10.17
C PRO A 69 -14.81 0.09 10.15
N ASN A 70 -13.67 0.71 10.44
CA ASN A 70 -13.53 2.15 10.50
C ASN A 70 -12.94 2.73 9.22
N VAL A 71 -13.83 3.10 8.28
CA VAL A 71 -13.45 3.75 7.01
C VAL A 71 -13.33 5.27 7.09
N GLN A 72 -13.42 5.85 8.30
CA GLN A 72 -13.25 7.28 8.55
C GLN A 72 -11.82 7.63 9.00
N ARG A 73 -11.03 6.64 9.40
CA ARG A 73 -9.67 6.82 9.90
C ARG A 73 -8.66 6.64 8.77
N TYR A 74 -7.73 7.58 8.68
CA TYR A 74 -6.60 7.57 7.76
C TYR A 74 -5.33 7.97 8.51
N ASN A 75 -4.17 7.49 8.06
CA ASN A 75 -2.90 8.08 8.42
C ASN A 75 -2.69 9.37 7.60
N GLN A 76 -1.59 10.09 7.87
CA GLN A 76 -1.21 11.21 7.03
C GLN A 76 -0.83 10.69 5.63
N ILE A 77 -1.50 11.20 4.60
CA ILE A 77 -1.10 10.97 3.21
C ILE A 77 0.16 11.80 2.93
N LEU A 78 1.21 11.15 2.45
CA LEU A 78 2.45 11.78 2.04
C LEU A 78 2.38 12.06 0.54
N VAL A 79 2.80 13.25 0.11
CA VAL A 79 2.74 13.66 -1.30
C VAL A 79 4.12 14.09 -1.75
N GLY A 80 4.71 13.36 -2.69
CA GLY A 80 6.00 13.71 -3.28
C GLY A 80 5.88 14.88 -4.28
N GLU A 81 6.87 15.77 -4.31
CA GLU A 81 6.91 16.92 -5.23
C GLU A 81 7.75 16.63 -6.49
N ASN A 82 8.40 15.47 -6.53
CA ASN A 82 9.09 14.92 -7.70
C ASN A 82 9.04 13.38 -7.70
N VAL A 83 9.51 12.74 -8.78
CA VAL A 83 9.43 11.28 -8.97
C VAL A 83 10.18 10.51 -7.87
N GLU A 84 11.35 10.99 -7.44
CA GLU A 84 12.11 10.29 -6.39
C GLU A 84 11.43 10.43 -5.02
N GLU A 85 10.80 11.57 -4.73
CA GLU A 85 10.03 11.77 -3.51
C GLU A 85 8.75 10.94 -3.47
N ILE A 86 8.05 10.78 -4.60
CA ILE A 86 6.89 9.87 -4.69
C ILE A 86 7.28 8.47 -4.24
N LEU A 87 8.31 7.88 -4.87
CA LEU A 87 8.79 6.55 -4.51
C LEU A 87 9.22 6.45 -3.03
N LYS A 88 9.77 7.54 -2.45
CA LYS A 88 10.16 7.57 -1.03
C LYS A 88 8.97 7.65 -0.09
N CYS A 89 7.91 8.35 -0.50
CA CYS A 89 6.66 8.44 0.24
C CYS A 89 5.96 7.08 0.25
N ASP A 90 5.99 6.37 -0.87
CA ASP A 90 5.39 5.04 -0.99
C ASP A 90 6.17 3.99 -0.21
N LEU A 91 7.51 4.01 -0.27
CA LEU A 91 8.33 3.09 0.54
C LEU A 91 8.08 3.25 2.04
N LYS A 92 7.97 4.50 2.54
CA LYS A 92 7.64 4.75 3.95
C LYS A 92 6.26 4.24 4.35
N LEU A 93 5.32 4.23 3.40
CA LEU A 93 3.99 3.71 3.62
C LEU A 93 4.06 2.18 3.79
N GLU A 94 4.80 1.50 2.91
CA GLU A 94 5.01 0.05 2.96
C GLU A 94 5.74 -0.39 4.25
N GLU A 95 6.84 0.26 4.61
CA GLU A 95 7.60 -0.04 5.83
C GLU A 95 6.71 0.01 7.09
N LYS A 96 5.78 0.98 7.13
CA LYS A 96 4.82 1.11 8.22
C LYS A 96 3.79 -0.03 8.20
N ALA A 97 3.21 -0.32 7.04
CA ALA A 97 2.20 -1.39 6.88
C ALA A 97 2.79 -2.75 7.29
N ILE A 98 3.99 -3.08 6.80
CA ILE A 98 4.74 -4.30 7.15
C ILE A 98 4.94 -4.41 8.66
N GLY A 99 5.32 -3.32 9.33
CA GLY A 99 5.47 -3.28 10.78
C GLY A 99 4.17 -3.60 11.52
N ASP A 100 3.06 -2.95 11.14
CA ASP A 100 1.75 -3.17 11.75
C ASP A 100 1.21 -4.59 11.50
N LEU A 101 1.45 -5.14 10.30
CA LEU A 101 1.08 -6.50 9.92
C LEU A 101 1.79 -7.54 10.77
N ARG A 102 3.11 -7.41 10.95
CA ARG A 102 3.91 -8.34 11.78
C ARG A 102 3.41 -8.38 13.22
N GLU A 103 3.07 -7.23 13.80
CA GLU A 103 2.47 -7.15 15.14
C GLU A 103 1.07 -7.79 15.18
N GLY A 104 0.23 -7.53 14.17
CA GLY A 104 -1.11 -8.12 14.07
C GLY A 104 -1.09 -9.64 13.92
N ILE A 105 -0.15 -10.18 13.12
CA ILE A 105 0.07 -11.61 12.92
C ILE A 105 0.46 -12.26 14.26
N ALA A 106 1.47 -11.72 14.94
CA ALA A 106 1.92 -12.25 16.23
C ALA A 106 0.79 -12.25 17.27
N TYR A 107 -0.03 -11.19 17.30
CA TYR A 107 -1.18 -11.15 18.19
C TYR A 107 -2.23 -12.22 17.85
N CYS A 108 -2.59 -12.36 16.57
CA CYS A 108 -3.55 -13.38 16.13
C CYS A 108 -3.06 -14.81 16.47
N GLU A 109 -1.76 -15.08 16.36
CA GLU A 109 -1.18 -16.37 16.77
C GLU A 109 -1.31 -16.62 18.29
N SER A 110 -1.07 -15.59 19.10
CA SER A 110 -1.15 -15.68 20.56
C SER A 110 -2.56 -16.07 21.06
N VAL A 111 -3.60 -15.61 20.37
CA VAL A 111 -5.00 -15.91 20.67
C VAL A 111 -5.59 -17.03 19.80
N ARG A 112 -4.75 -17.66 18.97
CA ARG A 112 -5.11 -18.77 18.08
C ARG A 112 -6.19 -18.42 17.05
N ASP A 113 -6.28 -17.17 16.61
CA ASP A 113 -7.09 -16.77 15.48
C ASP A 113 -6.32 -16.94 14.16
N TYR A 114 -6.19 -18.19 13.73
CA TYR A 114 -5.40 -18.54 12.55
C TYR A 114 -5.96 -17.98 11.24
N VAL A 115 -7.27 -17.73 11.16
CA VAL A 115 -7.87 -17.22 9.91
C VAL A 115 -7.61 -15.71 9.76
N SER A 116 -7.66 -14.94 10.85
CA SER A 116 -7.23 -13.53 10.81
C SER A 116 -5.72 -13.44 10.58
N ARG A 117 -4.94 -14.34 11.20
CA ARG A 117 -3.49 -14.46 10.97
C ARG A 117 -3.18 -14.70 9.50
N ASP A 118 -3.81 -15.68 8.87
CA ASP A 118 -3.57 -16.02 7.47
C ASP A 118 -3.96 -14.87 6.51
N LEU A 119 -5.03 -14.13 6.83
CA LEU A 119 -5.37 -12.91 6.09
C LEU A 119 -4.26 -11.86 6.19
N LEU A 120 -3.80 -11.55 7.40
CA LEU A 120 -2.73 -10.57 7.58
C LEU A 120 -1.42 -11.04 6.95
N LEU A 121 -1.10 -12.33 7.01
CA LEU A 121 0.07 -12.90 6.32
C LEU A 121 -0.04 -12.76 4.80
N LYS A 122 -1.23 -12.97 4.24
CA LYS A 122 -1.46 -12.78 2.80
C LYS A 122 -1.18 -11.34 2.39
N ILE A 123 -1.67 -10.37 3.15
CA ILE A 123 -1.40 -8.95 2.89
C ILE A 123 0.10 -8.66 3.05
N LEU A 124 0.75 -9.17 4.12
CA LEU A 124 2.19 -8.99 4.35
C LEU A 124 3.05 -9.46 3.17
N VAL A 125 2.69 -10.58 2.54
CA VAL A 125 3.41 -11.06 1.34
C VAL A 125 3.31 -10.04 0.21
N ASN A 126 2.14 -9.44 -0.02
CA ASN A 126 1.96 -8.41 -1.04
C ASN A 126 2.77 -7.15 -0.70
N GLU A 127 2.77 -6.68 0.56
CA GLU A 127 3.55 -5.49 0.95
C GLU A 127 5.06 -5.72 0.83
N GLU A 128 5.56 -6.91 1.17
CA GLU A 128 6.99 -7.24 0.97
C GLU A 128 7.36 -7.31 -0.53
N GLU A 129 6.42 -7.68 -1.41
CA GLU A 129 6.60 -7.59 -2.87
C GLU A 129 6.61 -6.13 -3.37
N HIS A 130 5.78 -5.25 -2.78
CA HIS A 130 5.78 -3.82 -3.06
C HIS A 130 7.08 -3.13 -2.60
N GLU A 131 7.53 -3.42 -1.37
CA GLU A 131 8.80 -2.95 -0.81
C GLU A 131 9.98 -3.34 -1.72
N ASP A 132 10.07 -4.61 -2.12
CA ASP A 132 11.12 -5.10 -3.04
C ASP A 132 11.04 -4.43 -4.42
N PHE A 133 9.83 -4.19 -4.94
CA PHE A 133 9.66 -3.45 -6.20
C PHE A 133 10.22 -2.02 -6.10
N LEU A 134 9.91 -1.29 -5.02
CA LEU A 134 10.38 0.08 -4.78
C LEU A 134 11.90 0.13 -4.60
N ASP A 135 12.47 -0.80 -3.85
CA ASP A 135 13.93 -0.94 -3.68
C ASP A 135 14.63 -1.14 -5.03
N ARG A 136 14.07 -2.00 -5.89
CA ARG A 136 14.56 -2.17 -7.27
C ARG A 136 14.48 -0.88 -8.08
N GLN A 137 13.46 -0.04 -7.87
CA GLN A 137 13.38 1.27 -8.55
C GLN A 137 14.49 2.22 -8.06
N PHE A 138 14.75 2.28 -6.76
CA PHE A 138 15.84 3.09 -6.22
C PHE A 138 17.20 2.63 -6.71
N ASP A 139 17.44 1.32 -6.77
CA ASP A 139 18.68 0.78 -7.31
C ASP A 139 18.84 1.07 -8.79
N LEU A 140 17.76 1.02 -9.58
CA LEU A 140 17.78 1.43 -10.97
C LEU A 140 18.12 2.92 -11.10
N ILE A 141 17.51 3.80 -10.30
CA ILE A 141 17.80 5.23 -10.27
C ILE A 141 19.29 5.47 -9.96
N LYS A 142 19.87 4.76 -8.98
CA LYS A 142 21.31 4.86 -8.67
C LYS A 142 22.19 4.49 -9.88
N GLN A 143 21.78 3.49 -10.66
CA GLN A 143 22.56 3.01 -11.81
C GLN A 143 22.48 3.93 -13.02
N ILE A 144 21.29 4.46 -13.35
CA ILE A 144 21.07 5.19 -14.61
C ILE A 144 20.89 6.70 -14.43
N GLY A 145 20.69 7.17 -13.20
CA GLY A 145 20.35 8.55 -12.86
C GLY A 145 18.85 8.86 -13.07
N ILE A 146 18.33 9.79 -12.26
CA ILE A 146 16.90 10.11 -12.20
C ILE A 146 16.33 10.55 -13.56
N GLU A 147 17.05 11.33 -14.35
CA GLU A 147 16.58 11.79 -15.67
C GLU A 147 16.34 10.63 -16.65
N ARG A 148 17.22 9.62 -16.65
CA ARG A 148 17.07 8.44 -17.52
C ARG A 148 15.95 7.53 -17.03
N TYR A 149 15.78 7.42 -15.71
CA TYR A 149 14.67 6.70 -15.10
C TYR A 149 13.31 7.33 -15.46
N ILE A 150 13.20 8.66 -15.38
CA ILE A 150 12.01 9.40 -15.80
C ILE A 150 11.72 9.14 -17.27
N LYS A 151 12.73 9.29 -18.15
CA LYS A 151 12.57 8.99 -19.58
C LYS A 151 12.12 7.56 -19.83
N LEU A 152 12.66 6.58 -19.11
CA LEU A 152 12.29 5.17 -19.23
C LEU A 152 10.82 4.92 -18.85
N ASN A 153 10.30 5.69 -17.89
CA ASN A 153 8.93 5.59 -17.39
C ASN A 153 7.95 6.59 -18.02
N SER A 154 8.37 7.32 -19.05
CA SER A 154 7.54 8.24 -19.82
C SER A 154 7.22 7.64 -21.18
N ALA A 155 5.93 7.58 -21.54
CA ALA A 155 5.53 7.25 -22.90
C ALA A 155 5.89 8.39 -23.87
N PRO A 156 6.20 8.09 -25.16
CA PRO A 156 6.37 9.12 -26.17
C PRO A 156 5.04 9.88 -26.36
N ALA A 157 5.11 11.12 -26.86
CA ALA A 157 3.97 12.02 -26.95
C ALA A 157 2.66 11.41 -27.54
N PRO A 158 2.69 10.54 -28.59
CA PRO A 158 1.47 9.91 -29.12
C PRO A 158 0.79 8.93 -28.16
N ASP A 159 1.51 8.41 -27.17
CA ASP A 159 1.11 7.33 -26.28
C ASP A 159 0.90 7.81 -24.82
N GLN A 160 0.73 9.13 -24.61
CA GLN A 160 0.53 9.74 -23.27
C GLN A 160 -0.94 9.79 -22.81
N GLU A 161 -1.83 9.03 -23.45
CA GLU A 161 -3.24 8.93 -23.04
C GLU A 161 -3.46 8.14 -21.75
#